data_AF-A0A227J993-F1
#
_entry.id   AF-A0A227J993-F1
#
_cell.length_a   1.000
_cell.length_b   1.000
_cell.length_c   1.000
_cell.angle_alpha   90.00
_cell.angle_beta   90.00
_cell.angle_gamma   90.00
#
_symmetry.space_group_name_H-M   'P 1'
#
loop_
_entity.id
_entity.type
_entity.pdbx_description
1 polymer ?
#
loop_
_entity_poly.entity_id
_entity_poly.type
_entity_poly.pdbx_seq_one_letter_code
_entity_poly.pdbx_strand_id
1 'polypeptide(L)'
;PWGDWQMLFTQKAMIFGQMVICFPVLVSMMHGALQSSDRRGVETAITLGVSIPRVAATMIWETRFPLLAAIIAGFSRIVTEVGCSMMVGGNIMGVTRNIPTAIAMESSKGAFAQGVALGIVLLSLALALNFF
;
A
#
# COMPACT_ATOMS: atom_id res chain seq x y z
N PRO A 1 -15.58 -22.15 5.89
CA PRO A 1 -15.16 -22.48 4.51
C PRO A 1 -13.76 -21.96 4.07
N TRP A 2 -12.98 -21.30 4.93
CA TRP A 2 -11.53 -21.06 4.76
C TRP A 2 -10.74 -21.45 6.02
N GLY A 3 -11.37 -22.22 6.93
CA GLY A 3 -10.84 -22.58 8.24
C GLY A 3 -9.75 -23.66 8.21
N ASP A 4 -9.76 -24.53 7.21
CA ASP A 4 -8.82 -25.65 7.10
C ASP A 4 -7.41 -25.22 6.68
N TRP A 5 -7.27 -24.00 6.15
CA TRP A 5 -5.98 -23.47 5.70
C TRP A 5 -5.13 -22.89 6.83
N GLN A 6 -5.67 -22.83 8.07
CA GLN A 6 -5.01 -22.24 9.26
C GLN A 6 -4.33 -20.88 9.01
N MET A 7 -4.85 -20.10 8.06
CA MET A 7 -4.24 -18.84 7.64
C MET A 7 -4.65 -17.67 8.53
N LEU A 8 -5.74 -17.78 9.29
CA LEU A 8 -6.13 -16.74 10.25
C LEU A 8 -4.99 -16.51 11.26
N PHE A 9 -4.70 -15.24 11.54
CA PHE A 9 -3.64 -14.81 12.46
C PHE A 9 -2.20 -15.11 12.01
N THR A 10 -2.01 -15.37 10.71
CA THR A 10 -0.68 -15.50 10.12
C THR A 10 -0.27 -14.22 9.37
N GLN A 11 1.04 -13.96 9.32
CA GLN A 11 1.59 -12.83 8.55
C GLN A 11 1.27 -12.96 7.05
N LYS A 12 1.20 -14.18 6.51
CA LYS A 12 0.85 -14.44 5.11
C LYS A 12 -0.57 -14.01 4.77
N ALA A 13 -1.54 -14.33 5.63
CA ALA A 13 -2.93 -13.90 5.42
C ALA A 13 -3.09 -12.39 5.53
N MET A 14 -2.36 -11.77 6.45
CA MET A 14 -2.32 -10.31 6.59
C MET A 14 -1.80 -9.64 5.30
N ILE A 15 -0.70 -10.13 4.73
CA ILE A 15 -0.16 -9.62 3.46
C ILE A 15 -1.19 -9.78 2.33
N PHE A 16 -1.85 -10.95 2.25
CA PHE A 16 -2.89 -11.17 1.24
C PHE A 16 -4.09 -10.22 1.40
N GLY A 17 -4.58 -10.03 2.62
CA GLY A 17 -5.67 -9.09 2.89
C GLY A 17 -5.30 -7.65 2.53
N GLN A 18 -4.08 -7.22 2.86
CA GLN A 18 -3.56 -5.90 2.49
C GLN A 18 -3.42 -5.74 0.98
N MET A 19 -2.98 -6.77 0.25
CA MET A 19 -2.92 -6.75 -1.21
C MET A 19 -4.31 -6.55 -1.82
N VAL A 20 -5.33 -7.27 -1.34
CA VAL A 20 -6.71 -7.16 -1.85
C VAL A 20 -7.27 -5.75 -1.66
N ILE A 21 -7.04 -5.12 -0.50
CA ILE A 21 -7.53 -3.76 -0.21
C ILE A 21 -6.75 -2.70 -0.99
N CYS A 22 -5.43 -2.87 -1.18
CA CYS A 22 -4.59 -1.90 -1.88
C CYS A 22 -4.73 -1.98 -3.40
N PHE A 23 -5.03 -3.17 -3.95
CA PHE A 23 -5.14 -3.39 -5.39
C PHE A 23 -6.02 -2.38 -6.14
N PRO A 24 -7.29 -2.12 -5.76
CA PRO A 24 -8.13 -1.16 -6.49
C PRO A 24 -7.59 0.28 -6.42
N VAL A 25 -6.97 0.66 -5.30
CA VAL A 25 -6.36 1.99 -5.11
C VAL A 25 -5.18 2.14 -6.06
N LEU A 26 -4.26 1.16 -6.08
CA LEU A 26 -3.11 1.15 -6.98
C LEU A 26 -3.56 1.18 -8.44
N VAL A 27 -4.53 0.36 -8.83
CA VAL A 27 -5.04 0.32 -10.21
C VAL A 27 -5.63 1.68 -10.61
N SER A 28 -6.42 2.31 -9.74
CA SER A 28 -7.00 3.63 -10.01
C SER A 28 -5.90 4.69 -10.21
N MET A 29 -4.88 4.70 -9.37
CA MET A 29 -3.77 5.66 -9.47
C MET A 29 -2.90 5.43 -10.71
N MET A 30 -2.56 4.18 -11.01
CA MET A 30 -1.80 3.82 -12.22
C MET A 30 -2.59 4.14 -13.49
N HIS A 31 -3.90 3.92 -13.48
CA HIS A 31 -4.76 4.26 -14.60
C HIS A 31 -4.78 5.78 -14.85
N GLY A 32 -4.90 6.58 -13.79
CA GLY A 32 -4.79 8.04 -13.88
C GLY A 32 -3.43 8.51 -14.40
N ALA A 33 -2.33 7.89 -13.92
CA ALA A 33 -0.97 8.16 -14.39
C ALA A 33 -0.82 7.89 -15.91
N LEU A 34 -1.33 6.75 -16.38
CA LEU A 34 -1.28 6.40 -17.80
C LEU A 34 -2.16 7.29 -18.68
N GLN A 35 -3.34 7.70 -18.19
CA GLN A 35 -4.21 8.64 -18.91
C GLN A 35 -3.61 10.04 -19.03
N SER A 36 -2.82 10.47 -18.04
CA SER A 36 -2.14 11.76 -18.07
C SER A 36 -0.98 11.83 -19.09
N SER A 37 -0.55 10.69 -19.63
CA SER A 37 0.50 10.61 -20.63
C SER A 37 0.02 11.08 -21.99
N ASP A 38 0.92 11.68 -22.79
CA ASP A 38 0.57 12.18 -24.12
C ASP A 38 0.16 11.03 -25.05
N ARG A 39 -1.11 11.02 -25.45
CA ARG A 39 -1.70 10.02 -26.35
C ARG A 39 -1.03 10.02 -27.73
N ARG A 40 -0.40 11.12 -28.13
CA ARG A 40 0.32 11.25 -29.40
C ARG A 40 1.52 10.30 -29.49
N GLY A 41 2.15 9.97 -28.36
CA GLY A 41 3.24 8.98 -28.32
C GLY A 41 2.78 7.59 -28.78
N VAL A 42 1.59 7.18 -28.36
CA VAL A 42 0.95 5.91 -28.76
C VAL A 42 0.58 5.93 -30.24
N GLU A 43 -0.10 6.98 -30.67
CA GLU A 43 -0.55 7.12 -32.06
C GLU A 43 0.64 7.10 -33.02
N THR A 44 1.74 7.77 -32.68
CA THR A 44 2.97 7.75 -33.47
C THR A 44 3.59 6.34 -33.51
N ALA A 45 3.67 5.65 -32.37
CA ALA A 45 4.25 4.31 -32.30
C ALA A 45 3.43 3.28 -33.11
N ILE A 46 2.09 3.38 -33.08
CA ILE A 46 1.20 2.56 -33.90
C ILE A 46 1.40 2.87 -35.38
N THR A 47 1.51 4.15 -35.75
CA THR A 47 1.73 4.58 -37.15
C THR A 47 3.07 4.08 -37.70
N LEU A 48 4.09 3.95 -36.84
CA LEU A 48 5.40 3.37 -37.17
C LEU A 48 5.39 1.82 -37.23
N GLY A 49 4.23 1.17 -37.04
CA GLY A 49 4.09 -0.29 -37.14
C GLY A 49 4.65 -1.05 -35.93
N VAL A 50 4.80 -0.39 -34.77
CA VAL A 50 5.31 -1.02 -33.55
C VAL A 50 4.27 -1.98 -32.96
N SER A 51 4.71 -3.16 -32.50
CA SER A 51 3.84 -4.14 -31.86
C SER A 51 3.29 -3.62 -30.53
N ILE A 52 2.03 -3.97 -30.22
CA ILE A 52 1.32 -3.58 -28.98
C ILE A 52 2.15 -3.75 -27.69
N PRO A 53 2.83 -4.89 -27.44
CA PRO A 53 3.62 -5.04 -26.21
C PRO A 53 4.81 -4.06 -26.14
N ARG A 54 5.39 -3.69 -27.28
CA ARG A 54 6.49 -2.73 -27.33
C ARG A 54 5.98 -1.30 -27.11
N VAL A 55 4.79 -0.95 -27.62
CA VAL A 55 4.12 0.32 -27.31
C VAL A 55 3.81 0.43 -25.81
N ALA A 56 3.29 -0.63 -25.19
CA ALA A 56 3.01 -0.67 -23.76
C ALA A 56 4.28 -0.51 -22.91
N ALA A 57 5.37 -1.17 -23.28
CA ALA A 57 6.66 -1.02 -22.60
C ALA A 57 7.20 0.42 -22.68
N THR A 58 7.08 1.07 -23.85
CA THR A 58 7.48 2.47 -24.02
C THR A 58 6.62 3.40 -23.15
N MET A 59 5.31 3.21 -23.10
CA MET A 59 4.42 4.02 -22.24
C MET A 59 4.76 3.88 -20.76
N ILE A 60 5.03 2.66 -20.29
CA ILE A 60 5.45 2.42 -18.90
C ILE A 60 6.77 3.15 -18.62
N TRP A 61 7.68 3.18 -19.59
CA TRP A 61 8.97 3.84 -19.42
C TRP A 61 8.86 5.38 -19.38
N GLU A 62 8.00 5.96 -20.22
CA GLU A 62 7.69 7.40 -20.20
C GLU A 62 6.98 7.81 -18.91
N THR A 63 6.00 7.01 -18.47
CA THR A 63 5.21 7.25 -17.26
C THR A 63 5.86 6.73 -15.98
N ARG A 64 7.16 6.40 -15.99
CA ARG A 64 7.85 5.84 -14.82
C ARG A 64 7.73 6.71 -13.57
N PHE A 65 7.81 8.04 -13.71
CA PHE A 65 7.74 8.96 -12.58
C PHE A 65 6.34 8.99 -11.93
N PRO A 66 5.24 9.20 -12.69
CA PRO A 66 3.90 9.12 -12.10
C PRO A 66 3.54 7.69 -11.63
N LEU A 67 4.06 6.63 -12.28
CA LEU A 67 3.90 5.26 -11.79
C LEU A 67 4.63 5.03 -10.46
N LEU A 68 5.85 5.55 -10.29
CA LEU A 68 6.57 5.52 -9.02
C LEU A 68 5.80 6.27 -7.92
N ALA A 69 5.21 7.42 -8.24
CA ALA A 69 4.35 8.15 -7.31
C ALA A 69 3.12 7.33 -6.89
N ALA A 70 2.48 6.62 -7.84
CA ALA A 70 1.38 5.71 -7.53
C ALA A 70 1.81 4.56 -6.60
N ILE A 71 3.01 3.99 -6.82
CA ILE A 71 3.57 2.95 -5.95
C ILE A 71 3.83 3.48 -4.54
N ILE A 72 4.43 4.67 -4.41
CA ILE A 72 4.70 5.31 -3.11
C ILE A 72 3.40 5.58 -2.36
N ALA A 73 2.37 6.06 -3.06
CA ALA A 73 1.06 6.29 -2.47
C ALA A 73 0.38 4.99 -2.02
N GLY A 74 0.45 3.92 -2.83
CA GLY A 74 -0.05 2.60 -2.45
C GLY A 74 0.70 1.99 -1.27
N PHE A 75 2.02 2.19 -1.21
CA PHE A 75 2.81 1.80 -0.04
C PHE A 75 2.36 2.54 1.22
N SER A 76 2.23 3.86 1.12
CA SER A 76 1.74 4.70 2.22
C SER A 76 0.38 4.22 2.72
N ARG A 77 -0.53 3.87 1.79
CA ARG A 77 -1.86 3.33 2.11
C ARG A 77 -1.81 2.01 2.87
N ILE A 78 -0.90 1.10 2.52
CA ILE A 78 -0.73 -0.19 3.21
C ILE A 78 -0.12 0.00 4.60
N VAL A 79 0.90 0.87 4.73
CA VAL A 79 1.58 1.13 6.01
C VAL A 79 0.61 1.72 7.04
N THR A 80 -0.34 2.55 6.61
CA THR A 80 -1.37 3.14 7.49
C THR A 80 -2.57 2.21 7.74
N GLU A 81 -2.64 1.04 7.11
CA GLU A 81 -3.82 0.16 7.21
C GLU A 81 -3.86 -0.58 8.56
N VAL A 82 -4.86 -0.25 9.37
CA VAL A 82 -5.05 -0.83 10.71
C VAL A 82 -6.13 -1.93 10.71
N GLY A 83 -7.23 -1.74 9.99
CA GLY A 83 -8.41 -2.60 10.07
C GLY A 83 -8.14 -4.03 9.63
N CYS A 84 -7.58 -4.19 8.42
CA CYS A 84 -7.22 -5.51 7.90
C CYS A 84 -6.20 -6.22 8.81
N SER A 85 -5.20 -5.47 9.27
CA SER A 85 -4.14 -5.94 10.16
C SER A 85 -4.69 -6.47 11.49
N MET A 86 -5.69 -5.79 12.07
CA MET A 86 -6.38 -6.23 13.29
C MET A 86 -7.31 -7.43 13.05
N MET A 87 -8.15 -7.38 12.00
CA MET A 87 -9.17 -8.40 11.74
C MET A 87 -8.56 -9.73 11.26
N VAL A 88 -7.59 -9.68 10.34
CA VAL A 88 -6.98 -10.86 9.71
C VAL A 88 -5.77 -11.34 10.51
N GLY A 89 -4.95 -10.40 11.00
CA GLY A 89 -3.72 -10.69 11.76
C GLY A 89 -3.96 -10.97 13.24
N GLY A 90 -5.05 -10.48 13.85
CA GLY A 90 -5.39 -10.72 15.26
C GLY A 90 -4.52 -9.98 16.28
N ASN A 91 -3.60 -9.11 15.82
CA ASN A 91 -2.71 -8.30 16.65
C ASN A 91 -1.90 -9.10 17.71
N ILE A 92 -1.36 -10.25 17.33
CA ILE A 92 -0.57 -11.14 18.19
C ILE A 92 0.82 -10.55 18.39
N MET A 93 1.21 -10.38 19.66
CA MET A 93 2.51 -9.84 20.04
C MET A 93 3.65 -10.69 19.47
N GLY A 94 4.63 -10.06 18.82
CA GLY A 94 5.80 -10.74 18.25
C GLY A 94 5.57 -11.47 16.93
N VAL A 95 4.33 -11.52 16.42
CA VAL A 95 4.01 -12.24 15.17
C VAL A 95 3.28 -11.35 14.16
N THR A 96 2.16 -10.75 14.55
CA THR A 96 1.28 -9.97 13.64
C THR A 96 0.99 -8.55 14.14
N ARG A 97 1.53 -8.17 15.30
CA ARG A 97 1.39 -6.82 15.86
C ARG A 97 2.31 -5.83 15.16
N ASN A 98 1.73 -4.78 14.59
CA ASN A 98 2.46 -3.63 14.09
C ASN A 98 2.22 -2.40 14.98
N ILE A 99 2.99 -1.33 14.80
CA ILE A 99 2.88 -0.13 15.63
C ILE A 99 1.48 0.50 15.52
N PRO A 100 0.88 0.67 14.32
CA PRO A 100 -0.47 1.20 14.18
C PRO A 100 -1.56 0.36 14.89
N THR A 101 -1.49 -0.98 14.82
CA THR A 101 -2.44 -1.88 15.49
C THR A 101 -2.26 -1.86 17.00
N ALA A 102 -1.03 -1.67 17.49
CA ALA A 102 -0.77 -1.48 18.92
C ALA A 102 -1.41 -0.17 19.43
N ILE A 103 -1.24 0.94 18.72
CA ILE A 103 -1.86 2.24 19.08
C ILE A 103 -3.39 2.11 19.11
N ALA A 104 -3.98 1.50 18.08
CA ALA A 104 -5.42 1.31 18.00
C ALA A 104 -5.96 0.38 19.10
N MET A 105 -5.23 -0.70 19.42
CA MET A 105 -5.62 -1.61 20.50
C MET A 105 -5.55 -0.94 21.87
N GLU A 106 -4.46 -0.24 22.20
CA GLU A 106 -4.33 0.41 23.52
C GLU A 106 -5.34 1.55 23.70
N SER A 107 -5.66 2.28 22.62
CA SER A 107 -6.74 3.26 22.64
C SER A 107 -8.11 2.61 22.88
N SER A 108 -8.41 1.50 22.21
CA SER A 108 -9.68 0.76 22.38
C SER A 108 -9.82 0.08 23.76
N LYS A 109 -8.70 -0.21 24.44
CA LYS A 109 -8.70 -0.72 25.82
C LYS A 109 -8.94 0.36 26.87
N GLY A 110 -9.00 1.63 26.48
CA GLY A 110 -9.04 2.78 27.40
C GLY A 110 -7.69 3.16 27.99
N ALA A 111 -6.60 2.51 27.56
CA ALA A 111 -5.23 2.84 27.96
C ALA A 111 -4.65 3.98 27.10
N PHE A 112 -5.36 5.10 27.03
CA PHE A 112 -5.03 6.24 26.16
C PHE A 112 -3.62 6.77 26.37
N ALA A 113 -3.12 6.77 27.61
CA ALA A 113 -1.75 7.20 27.92
C ALA A 113 -0.70 6.39 27.14
N GLN A 114 -0.87 5.07 27.05
CA GLN A 114 0.02 4.18 26.31
C GLN A 114 -0.14 4.36 24.79
N GLY A 115 -1.38 4.49 24.31
CA GLY A 115 -1.67 4.75 22.90
C GLY A 115 -1.04 6.06 22.41
N VAL A 116 -1.18 7.14 23.18
CA VAL A 116 -0.59 8.46 22.88
C VAL A 116 0.93 8.39 22.93
N ALA A 117 1.52 7.71 23.92
CA ALA A 117 2.98 7.54 23.99
C ALA A 117 3.55 6.87 22.74
N LEU A 118 2.94 5.77 22.29
CA LEU A 118 3.31 5.08 21.05
C LEU A 118 3.12 5.97 19.81
N GLY A 119 2.04 6.75 19.78
CA GLY A 119 1.78 7.72 18.70
C GLY A 119 2.85 8.80 18.60
N ILE A 120 3.29 9.37 19.74
CA ILE A 120 4.36 10.38 19.78
C ILE A 120 5.69 9.80 19.30
N VAL A 121 6.02 8.55 19.70
CA VAL A 121 7.22 7.86 19.22
C VAL A 121 7.18 7.67 17.69
N LEU A 122 6.05 7.23 17.15
CA LEU A 122 5.91 7.05 15.70
C LEU A 122 5.99 8.40 14.95
N LEU A 123 5.34 9.43 15.47
CA LEU A 123 5.35 10.77 14.87
C LEU A 123 6.75 11.38 14.87
N SER A 124 7.47 11.29 15.98
CA SER A 124 8.84 11.79 16.08
C SER A 124 9.79 11.06 15.12
N LEU A 125 9.66 9.73 15.00
CA LEU A 125 10.43 8.96 14.02
C LEU A 125 10.10 9.38 12.58
N ALA A 126 8.82 9.55 12.25
CA ALA A 126 8.39 9.97 10.92
C ALA A 126 8.90 11.38 10.56
N LEU A 127 8.86 12.32 11.49
CA LEU A 127 9.40 13.67 11.29
C LEU A 127 10.92 13.64 11.15
N ALA A 128 11.62 12.88 11.99
CA ALA A 128 13.07 12.74 11.89
C ALA A 128 13.50 12.20 10.51
N LEU A 129 12.82 11.17 10.01
CA LEU A 129 13.06 10.62 8.67
C LEU A 129 12.64 11.54 7.53
N ASN A 130 11.77 12.53 7.77
CA ASN A 130 11.34 13.48 6.76
C ASN A 130 12.29 14.67 6.64
N PHE A 131 12.89 15.10 7.76
CA PHE A 131 13.81 16.24 7.80
C PHE A 131 15.28 15.87 7.53
N PHE A 132 15.67 14.61 7.72
CA PHE A 132 16.99 14.08 7.34
C PHE A 132 16.92 13.32 6.02
#